data_AF-A0A2D7EXC4-F1
#
_entry.id   AF-A0A2D7EXC4-F1
#
_cell.length_a   1.000
_cell.length_b   1.000
_cell.length_c   1.000
_cell.angle_alpha   90.00
_cell.angle_beta   90.00
_cell.angle_gamma   90.00
#
_symmetry.space_group_name_H-M   'P 1'
#
loop_
_entity.id
_entity.type
_entity.pdbx_description
1 polymer ?
#
loop_
_entity_poly.entity_id
_entity_poly.type
_entity_poly.pdbx_seq_one_letter_code
_entity_poly.pdbx_strand_id
1 'polypeptide(L)'
;MTEETTDSRKYATQMEVLMAIRERLIAQVPAYTPANCFILDQPIPEELPIGREACTITPGNGQFVESMFAGSGFNTLTENATTIVTPLVRQVRDKVRTSDRALLDLSDGLLQRKWEILRCLLEGDFDLSIYQETTKNYRWLLREQLSIRFADPPGFTQVGKYKMMGMSMTFNTPFDWGLPPLVEEPDDE
;
A
#
# COMPACT_ATOMS: atom_id res chain seq x y z
N MET A 1 -27.63 25.54 -10.93
CA MET A 1 -27.91 24.30 -10.18
C MET A 1 -26.56 23.70 -9.85
N THR A 2 -26.07 23.98 -8.65
CA THR A 2 -24.90 23.32 -8.07
C THR A 2 -25.37 21.95 -7.59
N GLU A 3 -25.03 20.90 -8.32
CA GLU A 3 -25.12 19.54 -7.79
C GLU A 3 -24.13 19.47 -6.63
N GLU A 4 -24.65 19.46 -5.40
CA GLU A 4 -23.92 18.95 -4.26
C GLU A 4 -23.58 17.49 -4.58
N THR A 5 -22.34 17.24 -5.00
CA THR A 5 -21.74 15.91 -4.89
C THR A 5 -21.77 15.55 -3.42
N THR A 6 -22.84 14.90 -2.99
CA THR A 6 -22.93 14.27 -1.68
C THR A 6 -21.82 13.25 -1.67
N ASP A 7 -20.70 13.62 -1.06
CA ASP A 7 -19.53 12.78 -0.84
C ASP A 7 -19.96 11.63 0.07
N SER A 8 -20.57 10.61 -0.54
CA SER A 8 -21.01 9.43 0.17
C SER A 8 -19.73 8.66 0.50
N ARG A 9 -19.15 8.98 1.67
CA ARG A 9 -18.17 8.14 2.34
C ARG A 9 -18.76 6.73 2.38
N LYS A 10 -18.25 5.89 1.48
CA LYS A 10 -18.69 4.52 1.35
C LYS A 10 -17.54 3.68 1.87
N TYR A 11 -17.90 2.75 2.72
CA TYR A 11 -17.00 1.84 3.38
C TYR A 11 -15.95 1.22 2.44
N ALA A 12 -14.76 0.93 2.96
CA ALA A 12 -13.65 0.31 2.25
C ALA A 12 -13.19 -0.98 2.94
N THR A 13 -12.39 -1.77 2.24
CA THR A 13 -11.67 -2.91 2.78
C THR A 13 -10.16 -2.67 2.72
N GLN A 14 -9.41 -3.33 3.60
CA GLN A 14 -7.94 -3.27 3.53
C GLN A 14 -7.41 -3.76 2.16
N MET A 15 -8.09 -4.73 1.54
CA MET A 15 -7.76 -5.22 0.20
C MET A 15 -7.82 -4.10 -0.85
N GLU A 16 -8.89 -3.29 -0.85
CA GLU A 16 -9.05 -2.17 -1.77
C GLU A 16 -7.97 -1.11 -1.59
N VAL A 17 -7.58 -0.84 -0.34
CA VAL A 17 -6.47 0.07 -0.01
C VAL A 17 -5.15 -0.44 -0.60
N LEU A 18 -4.81 -1.71 -0.36
CA LEU A 18 -3.57 -2.32 -0.87
C LEU A 18 -3.53 -2.32 -2.41
N MET A 19 -4.66 -2.65 -3.05
CA MET A 19 -4.79 -2.61 -4.51
C MET A 19 -4.64 -1.20 -5.07
N ALA A 20 -5.30 -0.20 -4.49
CA ALA A 20 -5.19 1.18 -4.95
C ALA A 20 -3.76 1.72 -4.85
N ILE A 21 -3.05 1.40 -3.76
CA ILE A 21 -1.63 1.75 -3.60
C ILE A 21 -0.78 1.08 -4.67
N ARG A 22 -1.00 -0.22 -4.93
CA ARG A 22 -0.28 -0.96 -5.98
C ARG A 22 -0.47 -0.35 -7.35
N GLU A 23 -1.72 -0.13 -7.76
CA GLU A 23 -2.02 0.40 -9.08
C GLU A 23 -1.45 1.82 -9.25
N ARG A 24 -1.52 2.65 -8.20
CA ARG A 24 -0.89 3.97 -8.20
C ARG A 24 0.63 3.88 -8.39
N LEU A 25 1.28 2.98 -7.65
CA LEU A 25 2.73 2.77 -7.75
C LEU A 25 3.14 2.30 -9.15
N ILE A 26 2.41 1.35 -9.73
CA ILE A 26 2.65 0.88 -11.11
C ILE A 26 2.43 2.01 -12.13
N ALA A 27 1.42 2.87 -11.94
CA ALA A 27 1.10 3.93 -12.87
C ALA A 27 2.10 5.09 -12.87
N GLN A 28 2.74 5.37 -11.73
CA GLN A 28 3.52 6.60 -11.53
C GLN A 28 5.01 6.38 -11.25
N VAL A 29 5.41 5.19 -10.77
CA VAL A 29 6.82 4.87 -10.55
C VAL A 29 7.34 4.06 -11.74
N PRO A 30 8.21 4.62 -12.59
CA PRO A 30 8.58 4.00 -13.88
C PRO A 30 9.19 2.61 -13.79
N ALA A 31 9.76 2.25 -12.63
CA ALA A 31 10.35 0.94 -12.42
C ALA A 31 9.35 -0.14 -12.01
N TYR A 32 8.14 0.24 -11.62
CA TYR A 32 7.14 -0.70 -11.15
C TYR A 32 6.18 -1.12 -12.26
N THR A 33 5.92 -2.40 -12.27
CA THR A 33 5.11 -3.13 -13.23
C THR A 33 4.30 -4.18 -12.47
N PRO A 34 3.26 -4.76 -13.08
CA PRO A 34 2.55 -5.88 -12.48
C PRO A 34 3.45 -7.08 -12.14
N ALA A 35 4.60 -7.21 -12.80
CA ALA A 35 5.54 -8.32 -12.64
C ALA A 35 6.59 -8.11 -11.54
N ASN A 36 6.62 -6.94 -10.88
CA ASN A 36 7.56 -6.66 -9.80
C ASN A 36 7.00 -5.84 -8.63
N CYS A 37 5.73 -5.44 -8.68
CA CYS A 37 5.02 -4.77 -7.59
C CYS A 37 3.91 -5.70 -7.07
N PHE A 38 4.09 -6.24 -5.87
CA PHE A 38 3.28 -7.34 -5.32
C PHE A 38 2.56 -6.93 -4.05
N ILE A 39 1.34 -7.45 -3.86
CA ILE A 39 0.67 -7.43 -2.56
C ILE A 39 0.95 -8.76 -1.87
N LEU A 40 1.48 -8.73 -0.66
CA LEU A 40 1.89 -9.91 0.11
C LEU A 40 1.45 -9.79 1.57
N ASP A 41 1.62 -10.87 2.33
CA ASP A 41 1.41 -10.93 3.78
C ASP A 41 2.64 -10.46 4.59
N GLN A 42 3.84 -10.54 4.00
CA GLN A 42 5.09 -10.13 4.64
C GLN A 42 5.84 -9.04 3.84
N PRO A 43 6.38 -7.99 4.50
CA PRO A 43 7.13 -6.93 3.83
C PRO A 43 8.32 -7.45 3.02
N ILE A 44 9.02 -8.46 3.52
CA ILE A 44 10.14 -9.11 2.84
C ILE A 44 9.87 -10.62 2.89
N PRO A 45 9.26 -11.22 1.85
CA PRO A 45 8.99 -12.65 1.83
C PRO A 45 10.28 -13.46 1.65
N GLU A 46 10.20 -14.75 1.94
CA GLU A 46 11.32 -15.67 1.74
C GLU A 46 11.70 -15.82 0.27
N GLU A 47 10.72 -15.78 -0.64
CA GLU A 47 10.90 -15.90 -2.09
C GLU A 47 10.13 -14.80 -2.85
N LEU A 48 10.71 -14.31 -3.95
CA LEU A 48 10.07 -13.36 -4.87
C LEU A 48 10.36 -13.73 -6.33
N PRO A 49 9.45 -13.41 -7.27
CA PRO A 49 9.72 -13.49 -8.69
C PRO A 49 10.99 -12.71 -9.06
N ILE A 50 11.77 -13.28 -9.96
CA ILE A 50 13.16 -12.88 -10.17
C ILE A 50 13.21 -11.61 -11.03
N GLY A 51 13.57 -10.49 -10.41
CA GLY A 51 13.83 -9.20 -11.07
C GLY A 51 15.09 -8.50 -10.55
N ARG A 52 15.45 -7.39 -11.20
CA ARG A 52 16.47 -6.46 -10.66
C ARG A 52 15.92 -5.64 -9.49
N GLU A 53 14.65 -5.33 -9.56
CA GLU A 53 13.93 -4.50 -8.60
C GLU A 53 12.60 -5.17 -8.29
N ALA A 54 12.15 -5.03 -7.05
CA ALA A 54 10.83 -5.45 -6.60
C ALA A 54 10.27 -4.44 -5.61
N CYS A 55 8.96 -4.44 -5.44
CA CYS A 55 8.25 -3.72 -4.41
C CYS A 55 7.18 -4.63 -3.84
N THR A 56 7.09 -4.70 -2.53
CA THR A 56 6.00 -5.38 -1.85
C THR A 56 5.13 -4.36 -1.14
N ILE A 57 3.84 -4.66 -1.04
CA ILE A 57 2.83 -3.87 -0.37
C ILE A 57 2.11 -4.82 0.55
N THR A 58 2.17 -4.56 1.85
CA THR A 58 1.69 -5.51 2.86
C THR A 58 0.84 -4.80 3.89
N PRO A 59 -0.18 -5.49 4.44
CA PRO A 59 -0.92 -4.95 5.57
C PRO A 59 0.04 -4.80 6.75
N GLY A 60 0.01 -3.64 7.40
CA GLY A 60 0.66 -3.42 8.67
C GLY A 60 -0.30 -3.67 9.83
N ASN A 61 0.10 -3.22 11.01
CA ASN A 61 -0.75 -3.26 12.20
C ASN A 61 -1.92 -2.27 12.06
N GLY A 62 -3.04 -2.59 12.70
CA GLY A 62 -4.18 -1.69 12.84
C GLY A 62 -4.78 -1.75 14.23
N GLN A 63 -5.44 -0.65 14.61
CA GLN A 63 -6.19 -0.56 15.86
C GLN A 63 -7.57 0.01 15.57
N PHE A 64 -8.61 -0.63 16.11
CA PHE A 64 -9.97 -0.09 16.08
C PHE A 64 -10.08 1.04 17.11
N VAL A 65 -10.69 2.15 16.71
CA VAL A 65 -10.82 3.33 17.57
C VAL A 65 -11.72 3.05 18.78
N GLU A 66 -11.23 3.28 20.00
CA GLU A 66 -11.92 2.91 21.25
C GLU A 66 -13.30 3.55 21.42
N SER A 67 -13.53 4.73 20.83
CA SER A 67 -14.85 5.38 20.85
C SER A 67 -15.97 4.54 20.23
N MET A 68 -15.63 3.46 19.53
CA MET A 68 -16.59 2.48 19.02
C MET A 68 -17.19 1.56 20.08
N PHE A 69 -16.46 1.27 21.17
CA PHE A 69 -16.98 0.41 22.22
C PHE A 69 -18.07 1.09 23.06
N ALA A 70 -18.33 2.39 22.81
CA ALA A 70 -19.35 3.19 23.47
C ALA A 70 -20.78 3.05 22.88
N GLY A 71 -21.06 2.00 22.10
CA GLY A 71 -22.42 1.61 21.70
C GLY A 71 -22.86 2.01 20.30
N SER A 72 -21.92 2.42 19.45
CA SER A 72 -22.17 2.63 18.03
C SER A 72 -21.78 1.37 17.27
N GLY A 73 -22.76 0.72 16.62
CA GLY A 73 -22.57 -0.57 15.95
C GLY A 73 -21.72 -0.49 14.68
N PHE A 74 -22.05 -1.31 13.68
CA PHE A 74 -21.30 -1.44 12.42
C PHE A 74 -21.00 -0.10 11.71
N ASN A 75 -21.88 0.90 11.82
CA ASN A 75 -21.75 2.20 11.15
C ASN A 75 -20.54 3.05 11.60
N THR A 76 -19.87 2.68 12.69
CA THR A 76 -18.66 3.38 13.17
C THR A 76 -17.40 2.55 13.10
N LEU A 77 -17.41 1.40 12.40
CA LEU A 77 -16.30 0.45 12.33
C LEU A 77 -15.05 1.04 11.64
N THR A 78 -14.28 1.86 12.35
CA THR A 78 -13.10 2.55 11.83
C THR A 78 -11.80 1.88 12.30
N GLU A 79 -10.94 1.50 11.38
CA GLU A 79 -9.61 0.98 11.71
C GLU A 79 -8.53 1.99 11.36
N ASN A 80 -7.69 2.32 12.35
CA ASN A 80 -6.44 3.04 12.14
C ASN A 80 -5.37 2.04 11.66
N ALA A 81 -5.54 1.54 10.45
CA ALA A 81 -4.63 0.58 9.85
C ALA A 81 -3.35 1.25 9.36
N THR A 82 -2.34 0.42 9.13
CA THR A 82 -1.12 0.82 8.42
C THR A 82 -0.91 -0.06 7.20
N THR A 83 -0.22 0.48 6.21
CA THR A 83 0.23 -0.24 5.02
C THR A 83 1.74 -0.07 4.88
N ILE A 84 2.45 -1.17 4.63
CA ILE A 84 3.91 -1.16 4.51
C ILE A 84 4.29 -1.35 3.04
N VAL A 85 5.03 -0.40 2.50
CA VAL A 85 5.60 -0.45 1.14
C VAL A 85 7.11 -0.68 1.25
N THR A 86 7.60 -1.78 0.67
CA THR A 86 9.01 -2.17 0.77
C THR A 86 9.66 -2.26 -0.61
N PRO A 87 10.37 -1.20 -1.06
CA PRO A 87 11.23 -1.28 -2.22
C PRO A 87 12.45 -2.18 -1.97
N LEU A 88 12.79 -3.01 -2.95
CA LEU A 88 13.90 -3.96 -2.93
C LEU A 88 14.73 -3.81 -4.22
N VAL A 89 16.04 -3.64 -4.07
CA VAL A 89 17.00 -3.55 -5.19
C VAL A 89 18.04 -4.66 -5.08
N ARG A 90 18.16 -5.46 -6.14
CA ARG A 90 19.09 -6.59 -6.17
C ARG A 90 20.54 -6.15 -6.21
N GLN A 91 21.36 -6.78 -5.38
CA GLN A 91 22.81 -6.73 -5.53
C GLN A 91 23.23 -7.75 -6.58
N VAL A 92 23.76 -7.28 -7.71
CA VAL A 92 24.33 -8.16 -8.73
C VAL A 92 25.61 -8.79 -8.16
N ARG A 93 25.75 -10.12 -8.28
CA ARG A 93 26.91 -10.86 -7.77
C ARG A 93 28.17 -10.70 -8.63
N ASP A 94 28.03 -10.44 -9.93
CA ASP A 94 29.14 -10.54 -10.90
C ASP A 94 30.16 -9.39 -10.79
N LYS A 95 29.73 -8.23 -10.30
CA LYS A 95 30.60 -7.19 -9.73
C LYS A 95 29.86 -6.68 -8.50
N VAL A 96 30.52 -6.67 -7.35
CA VAL A 96 29.95 -6.08 -6.14
C VAL A 96 29.57 -4.65 -6.48
N ARG A 97 28.27 -4.42 -6.69
CA ARG A 97 27.73 -3.08 -6.66
C ARG A 97 28.08 -2.60 -5.25
N THR A 98 28.95 -1.60 -5.14
CA THR A 98 29.27 -1.04 -3.83
C THR A 98 27.95 -0.64 -3.18
N SER A 99 27.83 -0.83 -1.86
CA SER A 99 26.67 -0.41 -1.08
C SER A 99 26.17 0.97 -1.50
N ASP A 100 27.12 1.85 -1.78
CA ASP A 100 26.92 3.24 -2.17
C ASP A 100 26.18 3.34 -3.50
N ARG A 101 26.50 2.52 -4.49
CA ARG A 101 25.79 2.54 -5.77
C ARG A 101 24.41 1.90 -5.65
N ALA A 102 24.22 0.88 -4.83
CA ALA A 102 22.87 0.34 -4.60
C ALA A 102 21.96 1.35 -3.87
N LEU A 103 22.57 2.23 -3.08
CA LEU A 103 21.86 3.20 -2.26
C LEU A 103 21.61 4.53 -2.99
N LEU A 104 22.62 5.07 -3.65
CA LEU A 104 22.70 6.45 -4.13
C LEU A 104 22.56 6.62 -5.66
N ASP A 105 22.49 5.53 -6.43
CA ASP A 105 22.35 5.62 -7.89
C ASP A 105 21.00 6.30 -8.24
N LEU A 106 21.06 7.34 -9.07
CA LEU A 106 19.87 8.12 -9.43
C LEU A 106 18.93 7.38 -10.38
N SER A 107 19.35 6.25 -10.97
CA SER A 107 18.53 5.50 -11.91
C SER A 107 17.72 4.38 -11.24
N ASP A 108 18.35 3.67 -10.30
CA ASP A 108 17.79 2.48 -9.64
C ASP A 108 18.34 2.27 -8.22
N GLY A 109 18.83 3.33 -7.59
CA GLY A 109 19.24 3.32 -6.20
C GLY A 109 18.02 3.31 -5.27
N LEU A 110 18.18 2.69 -4.11
CA LEU A 110 17.08 2.55 -3.15
C LEU A 110 16.56 3.91 -2.65
N LEU A 111 17.42 4.91 -2.47
CA LEU A 111 16.97 6.24 -2.05
C LEU A 111 16.23 7.00 -3.15
N GLN A 112 16.58 6.76 -4.42
CA GLN A 112 15.80 7.26 -5.55
C GLN A 112 14.38 6.65 -5.53
N ARG A 113 14.29 5.32 -5.34
CA ARG A 113 12.98 4.64 -5.23
C ARG A 113 12.15 5.14 -4.06
N LYS A 114 12.78 5.38 -2.90
CA LYS A 114 12.12 6.03 -1.77
C LYS A 114 11.52 7.37 -2.17
N TRP A 115 12.29 8.24 -2.83
CA TRP A 115 11.80 9.55 -3.27
C TRP A 115 10.63 9.43 -4.25
N GLU A 116 10.73 8.55 -5.25
CA GLU A 116 9.65 8.32 -6.23
C GLU A 116 8.38 7.79 -5.59
N ILE A 117 8.47 6.87 -4.63
CA ILE A 117 7.32 6.35 -3.89
C ILE A 117 6.67 7.45 -3.06
N LEU A 118 7.47 8.22 -2.30
CA LEU A 118 6.94 9.32 -1.48
C LEU A 118 6.24 10.36 -2.35
N ARG A 119 6.84 10.73 -3.47
CA ARG A 119 6.23 11.64 -4.46
C ARG A 119 4.93 11.06 -5.02
N CYS A 120 4.94 9.81 -5.42
CA CYS A 120 3.79 9.11 -5.99
C CYS A 120 2.59 9.06 -5.03
N LEU A 121 2.86 8.84 -3.74
CA LEU A 121 1.86 8.59 -2.70
C LEU A 121 1.48 9.84 -1.88
N LEU A 122 2.33 10.87 -1.81
CA LEU A 122 2.11 12.03 -0.93
C LEU A 122 2.12 13.38 -1.66
N GLU A 123 2.62 13.47 -2.90
CA GLU A 123 2.65 14.73 -3.66
C GLU A 123 1.38 14.91 -4.51
N GLY A 124 0.77 16.10 -4.41
CA GLY A 124 -0.44 16.47 -5.15
C GLY A 124 -1.74 16.03 -4.49
N ASP A 125 -2.84 16.10 -5.23
CA ASP A 125 -4.19 15.69 -4.81
C ASP A 125 -4.36 14.16 -4.95
N PHE A 126 -3.34 13.37 -4.58
CA PHE A 126 -3.48 11.93 -4.59
C PHE A 126 -4.29 11.50 -3.38
N ASP A 127 -5.57 11.41 -3.63
CA ASP A 127 -6.50 10.87 -2.69
C ASP A 127 -6.86 9.45 -3.08
N LEU A 128 -6.58 8.52 -2.15
CA LEU A 128 -6.81 7.10 -2.36
C LEU A 128 -8.28 6.87 -2.66
N SER A 129 -8.58 6.61 -3.93
CA SER A 129 -9.95 6.47 -4.42
C SER A 129 -10.05 5.41 -5.50
N ILE A 130 -11.23 4.81 -5.62
CA ILE A 130 -11.55 3.83 -6.67
C ILE A 130 -12.69 4.40 -7.52
N TYR A 131 -12.54 4.32 -8.84
CA TYR A 131 -13.62 4.63 -9.76
C TYR A 131 -14.67 3.50 -9.75
N GLN A 132 -15.90 3.84 -9.39
CA GLN A 132 -17.02 2.90 -9.41
C GLN A 132 -17.78 3.02 -10.73
N GLU A 133 -17.68 2.00 -11.60
CA GLU A 133 -18.37 2.01 -12.89
C GLU A 133 -19.89 2.14 -12.76
N THR A 134 -20.47 1.55 -11.71
CA THR A 134 -21.92 1.56 -11.46
C THR A 134 -22.47 2.96 -11.18
N THR A 135 -21.73 3.77 -10.42
CA THR A 135 -22.14 5.13 -10.05
C THR A 135 -21.46 6.21 -10.90
N LYS A 136 -20.51 5.82 -11.75
CA LYS A 136 -19.64 6.70 -12.55
C LYS A 136 -18.92 7.77 -11.73
N ASN A 137 -18.62 7.46 -10.48
CA ASN A 137 -18.01 8.38 -9.51
C ASN A 137 -16.80 7.75 -8.83
N TYR A 138 -15.91 8.59 -8.30
CA TYR A 138 -14.82 8.16 -7.45
C TYR A 138 -15.32 7.98 -6.02
N ARG A 139 -14.94 6.88 -5.39
CA ARG A 139 -15.14 6.64 -3.95
C ARG A 139 -13.81 6.72 -3.23
N TRP A 140 -13.74 7.60 -2.25
CA TRP A 140 -12.64 7.74 -1.30
C TRP A 140 -12.54 6.50 -0.41
N LEU A 141 -11.33 5.95 -0.28
CA LEU A 141 -11.07 4.75 0.52
C LEU A 141 -10.64 5.09 1.94
N LEU A 142 -9.89 6.18 2.11
CA LEU A 142 -9.36 6.57 3.40
C LEU A 142 -10.21 7.65 4.05
N ARG A 143 -10.28 7.61 5.38
CA ARG A 143 -10.93 8.63 6.19
C ARG A 143 -10.12 9.93 6.24
N GLU A 144 -8.80 9.79 6.19
CA GLU A 144 -7.84 10.88 6.23
C GLU A 144 -6.83 10.68 5.10
N GLN A 145 -6.13 11.75 4.73
CA GLN A 145 -5.09 11.68 3.70
C GLN A 145 -4.00 10.67 4.11
N LEU A 146 -3.50 9.91 3.14
CA LEU A 146 -2.38 9.00 3.33
C LEU A 146 -1.19 9.77 3.92
N SER A 147 -0.62 9.27 5.01
CA SER A 147 0.53 9.89 5.66
C SER A 147 1.61 8.86 5.95
N ILE A 148 2.88 9.26 5.87
CA ILE A 148 3.99 8.39 6.29
C ILE A 148 4.11 8.41 7.81
N ARG A 149 4.22 7.23 8.41
CA ARG A 149 4.46 7.06 9.85
C ARG A 149 5.94 6.99 10.16
N PHE A 150 6.67 6.12 9.46
CA PHE A 150 8.13 6.00 9.56
C PHE A 150 8.69 5.25 8.35
N ALA A 151 10.01 5.32 8.18
CA ALA A 151 10.74 4.53 7.20
C ALA A 151 11.99 3.94 7.86
N ASP A 152 12.16 2.63 7.74
CA ASP A 152 13.32 1.92 8.28
C ASP A 152 14.59 2.29 7.51
N PRO A 153 15.77 2.18 8.15
CA PRO A 153 17.03 2.36 7.46
C PRO A 153 17.21 1.30 6.35
N PRO A 154 17.87 1.66 5.23
CA PRO A 154 18.30 0.68 4.24
C PRO A 154 19.09 -0.47 4.88
N GLY A 155 18.72 -1.70 4.55
CA GLY A 155 19.38 -2.90 5.04
C GLY A 155 19.59 -3.93 3.94
N PHE A 156 20.60 -4.77 4.10
CA PHE A 156 20.71 -5.97 3.27
C PHE A 156 19.80 -7.06 3.83
N THR A 157 19.05 -7.69 2.94
CA THR A 157 18.22 -8.86 3.25
C THR A 157 18.48 -9.95 2.23
N GLN A 158 18.21 -11.19 2.63
CA GLN A 158 18.31 -12.35 1.77
C GLN A 158 16.90 -12.74 1.30
N VAL A 159 16.69 -12.79 -0.01
CA VAL A 159 15.44 -13.24 -0.64
C VAL A 159 15.78 -14.40 -1.56
N GLY A 160 15.37 -15.60 -1.19
CA GLY A 160 15.81 -16.86 -1.79
C GLY A 160 17.33 -16.93 -1.85
N LYS A 161 17.89 -17.03 -3.07
CA LYS A 161 19.35 -17.06 -3.32
C LYS A 161 19.99 -15.68 -3.54
N TYR A 162 19.22 -14.60 -3.51
CA TYR A 162 19.68 -13.26 -3.84
C TYR A 162 19.84 -12.37 -2.61
N LYS A 163 20.92 -11.59 -2.60
CA LYS A 163 21.10 -10.50 -1.64
C LYS A 163 20.44 -9.25 -2.21
N MET A 164 19.43 -8.74 -1.51
CA MET A 164 18.71 -7.52 -1.86
C MET A 164 19.08 -6.42 -0.86
N MET A 165 19.07 -5.17 -1.30
CA MET A 165 19.02 -4.02 -0.41
C MET A 165 17.57 -3.54 -0.36
N GLY A 166 17.02 -3.38 0.84
CA GLY A 166 15.63 -3.02 1.05
C GLY A 166 15.44 -2.03 2.18
N MET A 167 14.25 -1.44 2.23
CA MET A 167 13.74 -0.68 3.36
C MET A 167 12.23 -0.78 3.40
N SER A 168 11.64 -0.69 4.57
CA SER A 168 10.19 -0.65 4.73
C SER A 168 9.72 0.76 5.06
N MET A 169 8.68 1.22 4.37
CA MET A 169 8.02 2.49 4.62
C MET A 169 6.60 2.21 5.08
N THR A 170 6.26 2.66 6.27
CA THR A 170 4.95 2.43 6.89
C THR A 170 4.10 3.68 6.73
N PHE A 171 2.93 3.52 6.13
CA PHE A 171 1.94 4.58 5.92
C PHE A 171 0.73 4.34 6.82
N ASN A 172 0.16 5.42 7.36
CA ASN A 172 -1.15 5.36 8.01
C ASN A 172 -2.23 5.34 6.94
N THR A 173 -3.12 4.36 7.04
CA THR A 173 -4.25 4.16 6.12
C THR A 173 -5.52 3.97 6.94
N PRO A 174 -6.04 5.03 7.60
CA PRO A 174 -7.28 4.92 8.36
C PRO A 174 -8.47 4.80 7.40
N PHE A 175 -9.35 3.83 7.61
CA PHE A 175 -10.55 3.64 6.78
C PHE A 175 -11.75 3.12 7.60
N ASP A 176 -12.95 3.32 7.06
CA ASP A 176 -14.19 2.82 7.62
C ASP A 176 -14.56 1.49 6.94
N TRP A 177 -14.75 0.42 7.72
CA TRP A 177 -14.96 -0.94 7.23
C TRP A 177 -16.29 -1.16 6.55
N GLY A 178 -16.25 -1.84 5.41
CA GLY A 178 -17.44 -2.33 4.71
C GLY A 178 -17.64 -3.80 4.97
N LEU A 179 -18.51 -4.16 5.92
CA LEU A 179 -18.91 -5.55 6.09
C LEU A 179 -19.99 -5.87 5.04
N PRO A 180 -19.79 -6.87 4.18
CA PRO A 180 -20.89 -7.39 3.37
C PRO A 180 -21.98 -7.93 4.30
N PRO A 181 -23.27 -7.86 3.90
CA PRO A 181 -24.32 -8.51 4.66
C PRO A 181 -23.99 -9.99 4.81
N LEU A 182 -24.25 -10.56 6.00
CA LEU A 182 -24.19 -12.00 6.19
C LEU A 182 -25.13 -12.61 5.15
N VAL A 183 -24.61 -13.52 4.33
CA VAL A 183 -25.45 -14.32 3.44
C VAL A 183 -26.37 -15.10 4.37
N GLU A 184 -27.66 -14.79 4.36
CA GLU A 184 -28.65 -15.64 5.01
C GLU A 184 -28.51 -17.01 4.34
N GLU A 185 -28.03 -18.01 5.08
CA GLU A 185 -28.10 -19.40 4.63
C GLU A 185 -29.57 -19.66 4.29
N PRO A 186 -29.89 -20.21 3.11
CA PRO A 186 -31.26 -20.61 2.85
C PRO A 186 -31.63 -21.61 3.94
N ASP A 187 -32.69 -21.31 4.69
CA ASP A 187 -33.30 -22.28 5.59
C ASP A 187 -33.65 -23.50 4.74
N ASP A 188 -32.86 -24.56 4.85
CA ASP A 188 -33.16 -25.86 4.25
C ASP A 188 -34.46 -26.36 4.91
N GLU A 189 -35.60 -26.18 4.23
CA GLU A 189 -36.88 -26.84 4.54
C GLU A 189 -36.88 -28.34 4.22
#